data_AF-A0A9E4LPL3-F1
#
_entry.id   AF-A0A9E4LPL3-F1
#
_cell.length_a   1.000
_cell.length_b   1.000
_cell.length_c   1.000
_cell.angle_alpha   90.00
_cell.angle_beta   90.00
_cell.angle_gamma   90.00
#
_symmetry.space_group_name_H-M   'P 1'
#
loop_
_entity.id
_entity.type
_entity.pdbx_description
1 polymer ?
#
loop_
_entity_poly.entity_id
_entity_poly.type
_entity_poly.pdbx_seq_one_letter_code
_entity_poly.pdbx_strand_id
1 'polypeptide(L)'
;MVSDDSGLMHLAWTNRVPTIGIFGASRRTWSRPVGKHTRSVGSEDLPCGPCMSKSCLRNDRICSTRVSVDEITNLSAELLEEGNDRESSSGFSEIEVGESRKV
;
A
#
# COMPACT_ATOMS: atom_id res chain seq x y z
N MET A 1 -4.94 4.71 -1.26
CA MET A 1 -3.71 5.14 -1.96
C MET A 1 -3.26 4.02 -2.88
N VAL A 2 -2.99 4.33 -4.15
CA VAL A 2 -2.34 3.42 -5.10
C VAL A 2 -1.08 4.12 -5.57
N SER A 3 0.08 3.47 -5.39
CA SER A 3 1.38 4.10 -5.65
C SER A 3 2.41 3.09 -6.13
N ASP A 4 3.40 3.54 -6.87
CA ASP A 4 4.68 2.86 -7.00
C ASP A 4 5.45 2.87 -5.66
N ASP A 5 6.59 2.17 -5.64
CA ASP A 5 7.55 2.14 -4.53
C ASP A 5 8.21 3.52 -4.33
N SER A 6 7.49 4.43 -3.67
CA SER A 6 7.90 5.80 -3.39
C SER A 6 7.71 6.16 -1.92
N GLY A 7 8.34 7.26 -1.47
CA GLY A 7 8.18 7.75 -0.10
C GLY A 7 6.72 8.07 0.27
N LEU A 8 5.90 8.49 -0.70
CA LEU A 8 4.48 8.77 -0.48
C LEU A 8 3.67 7.51 -0.20
N MET A 9 4.02 6.37 -0.82
CA MET A 9 3.44 5.08 -0.47
C MET A 9 3.67 4.76 1.02
N HIS A 10 4.91 4.96 1.51
CA HIS A 10 5.24 4.73 2.91
C HIS A 10 4.48 5.67 3.84
N LEU A 11 4.36 6.95 3.49
CA LEU A 11 3.61 7.92 4.29
C LEU A 11 2.12 7.54 4.40
N ALA A 12 1.49 7.13 3.30
CA ALA A 12 0.11 6.66 3.32
C ALA A 12 -0.05 5.41 4.21
N TRP A 13 0.85 4.44 4.06
CA TRP A 13 0.85 3.20 4.84
C TRP A 13 0.94 3.45 6.34
N THR A 14 1.86 4.30 6.80
CA THR A 14 2.06 4.60 8.23
C THR A 14 0.88 5.38 8.81
N ASN A 15 0.17 6.17 7.99
CA ASN A 15 -1.03 6.91 8.40
C ASN A 15 -2.32 6.08 8.31
N ARG A 16 -2.20 4.74 8.21
CA ARG A 16 -3.33 3.80 8.15
C ARG A 16 -4.28 4.00 6.97
N VAL A 17 -3.86 4.72 5.93
CA VAL A 17 -4.61 4.80 4.67
C VAL A 17 -4.55 3.44 3.99
N PRO A 18 -5.68 2.90 3.48
CA PRO A 18 -5.66 1.69 2.64
C PRO A 18 -4.69 1.87 1.47
N THR A 19 -3.64 1.04 1.39
CA THR A 19 -2.49 1.30 0.52
C THR A 19 -2.14 0.09 -0.33
N ILE A 20 -2.06 0.31 -1.64
CA ILE A 20 -1.55 -0.66 -2.62
C ILE A 20 -0.20 -0.18 -3.15
N GLY A 21 0.85 -0.97 -2.93
CA GLY A 21 2.18 -0.71 -3.48
C GLY A 21 2.46 -1.54 -4.74
N ILE A 22 2.92 -0.88 -5.81
CA ILE A 22 3.25 -1.48 -7.10
C ILE A 22 4.78 -1.53 -7.25
N PHE A 23 5.33 -2.74 -7.33
CA PHE A 23 6.78 -2.97 -7.36
C PHE A 23 7.24 -3.51 -8.72
N GLY A 24 7.82 -2.63 -9.54
CA GLY A 24 8.45 -2.98 -10.82
C GLY A 24 9.82 -3.60 -10.62
N ALA A 25 10.89 -2.83 -10.87
CA ALA A 25 12.27 -3.29 -10.66
C ALA A 25 12.66 -3.45 -9.18
N SER A 26 11.93 -2.77 -8.28
CA SER A 26 12.17 -2.80 -6.84
C SER A 26 11.86 -4.16 -6.20
N ARG A 27 12.61 -4.49 -5.15
CA ARG A 27 12.38 -5.68 -4.30
C ARG A 27 11.22 -5.44 -3.36
N ARG A 28 10.05 -6.01 -3.68
CA ARG A 28 8.86 -5.93 -2.84
C ARG A 28 9.11 -6.52 -1.46
N THR A 29 9.93 -7.56 -1.37
CA THR A 29 10.34 -8.15 -0.08
C THR A 29 11.04 -7.19 0.88
N TRP A 30 11.61 -6.08 0.42
CA TRP A 30 12.35 -5.13 1.25
C TRP A 30 11.48 -4.01 1.83
N SER A 31 10.60 -3.42 1.02
CA SER A 31 9.91 -2.17 1.37
C SER A 31 8.39 -2.23 1.24
N ARG A 32 7.78 -3.40 0.95
CA ARG A 32 6.32 -3.46 0.84
C ARG A 32 5.63 -3.02 2.14
N PRO A 33 4.50 -2.30 2.02
CA PRO A 33 3.65 -2.06 3.16
C PRO A 33 3.13 -3.40 3.71
N VAL A 34 3.05 -3.52 5.03
CA VAL A 34 2.54 -4.70 5.72
C VAL A 34 1.37 -4.36 6.63
N GLY A 35 0.50 -5.34 6.85
CA GLY A 35 -0.70 -5.21 7.67
C GLY A 35 -1.99 -5.34 6.87
N LYS A 36 -3.11 -5.44 7.58
CA LYS A 36 -4.41 -5.78 7.00
C LYS A 36 -4.94 -4.72 6.03
N HIS A 37 -4.56 -3.46 6.18
CA HIS A 37 -5.00 -2.34 5.31
C HIS A 37 -4.10 -2.15 4.07
N THR A 38 -3.30 -3.16 3.72
CA THR A 38 -2.32 -3.03 2.66
C THR A 38 -2.38 -4.19 1.69
N ARG A 39 -2.03 -3.92 0.44
CA ARG A 39 -1.76 -4.92 -0.60
C ARG A 39 -0.51 -4.51 -1.35
N SER A 40 0.13 -5.47 -2.03
CA SER A 40 1.28 -5.17 -2.86
C SER A 40 1.40 -6.16 -4.01
N VAL A 41 1.67 -5.64 -5.20
CA VAL A 41 1.92 -6.43 -6.41
C VAL A 41 3.34 -6.20 -6.87
N GLY A 42 3.96 -7.16 -7.55
CA GLY A 42 5.26 -6.90 -8.15
C GLY A 42 5.73 -7.95 -9.13
N SER A 43 6.99 -7.83 -9.52
CA SER A 43 7.59 -8.61 -10.62
C SER A 43 8.60 -9.68 -10.20
N GLU A 44 8.62 -10.06 -8.91
CA GLU A 44 9.57 -11.05 -8.37
C GLU A 44 9.40 -12.46 -8.96
N ASP A 45 8.30 -12.72 -9.68
CA ASP A 45 8.04 -13.91 -10.48
C ASP A 45 8.65 -13.87 -11.88
N LEU A 46 9.11 -12.71 -12.36
CA LEU A 46 9.78 -12.59 -13.65
C LEU A 46 11.27 -12.98 -13.53
N PRO A 47 11.86 -13.65 -14.53
CA PRO A 47 13.30 -13.95 -14.53
C PRO A 47 14.22 -12.71 -14.43
N CYS A 48 13.74 -11.57 -14.93
CA CYS A 48 14.46 -10.30 -14.86
C CYS A 48 14.07 -9.42 -13.66
N GLY A 49 13.03 -9.78 -12.91
CA GLY A 49 12.61 -9.05 -11.71
C GLY A 49 13.10 -9.78 -10.45
N PRO A 50 13.37 -9.08 -9.33
CA PRO A 50 13.43 -7.63 -9.09
C PRO A 50 14.86 -7.05 -9.27
N CYS A 51 15.21 -6.62 -10.49
CA CYS A 51 16.60 -6.30 -10.85
C CYS A 51 17.24 -5.07 -10.17
N MET A 52 16.47 -4.20 -9.51
CA MET A 52 16.96 -2.94 -8.90
C MET A 52 17.75 -2.03 -9.87
N SER A 53 17.59 -2.20 -11.18
CA SER A 53 18.37 -1.49 -12.19
C SER A 53 17.73 -0.15 -12.54
N LYS A 54 18.56 0.91 -12.64
CA LYS A 54 18.10 2.26 -13.05
C LYS A 54 17.57 2.30 -14.49
N SER A 55 18.07 1.41 -15.34
CA SER A 55 17.68 1.30 -16.75
C SER A 55 17.42 -0.17 -17.11
N CYS A 56 16.34 -0.43 -17.84
CA CYS A 56 15.97 -1.79 -18.23
C CYS A 56 16.80 -2.24 -19.44
N LEU A 57 17.58 -3.32 -19.28
CA LEU A 57 18.40 -3.89 -20.35
C LEU A 57 17.58 -4.55 -21.47
N ARG A 58 16.32 -4.92 -21.18
CA ARG A 58 15.41 -5.54 -22.15
C ARG A 58 14.67 -4.53 -23.02
N ASN A 59 14.68 -3.26 -22.63
CA ASN A 59 13.91 -2.18 -23.24
C ASN A 59 12.38 -2.44 -23.33
N ASP A 60 11.86 -3.40 -22.55
CA ASP A 60 10.44 -3.60 -22.28
C ASP A 60 10.21 -3.30 -20.79
N ARG A 61 9.17 -2.56 -20.42
CA ARG A 61 8.87 -2.26 -19.00
C ARG A 61 7.90 -3.26 -18.41
N ILE A 62 8.04 -4.54 -18.81
CA ILE A 62 7.07 -5.59 -18.50
C ILE A 62 6.85 -5.78 -16.99
N CYS A 63 7.88 -5.53 -16.17
CA CYS A 63 7.77 -5.58 -14.71
C CYS A 63 6.75 -4.58 -14.13
N SER A 64 6.45 -3.49 -14.84
CA SER A 64 5.44 -2.51 -14.46
C SER A 64 4.18 -2.58 -15.32
N THR A 65 4.30 -2.84 -16.62
CA THR A 65 3.16 -2.77 -17.56
C THR A 65 2.27 -4.01 -17.56
N ARG A 66 2.70 -5.10 -16.93
CA ARG A 66 1.89 -6.34 -16.83
C ARG A 66 0.75 -6.25 -15.80
N VAL A 67 0.86 -5.32 -14.84
CA VAL A 67 -0.13 -5.14 -13.78
C VAL A 67 -1.36 -4.50 -14.41
N SER A 68 -2.50 -5.17 -14.34
CA SER A 68 -3.71 -4.69 -14.99
C SER A 68 -4.46 -3.67 -14.12
N VAL A 69 -5.22 -2.79 -14.76
CA VAL A 69 -6.08 -1.84 -14.06
C VAL A 69 -7.16 -2.59 -13.26
N ASP A 70 -7.69 -3.68 -13.81
CA ASP A 70 -8.72 -4.49 -13.15
C ASP A 70 -8.20 -5.14 -11.87
N GLU A 71 -6.97 -5.68 -11.87
CA GLU A 71 -6.33 -6.25 -10.68
C GLU A 71 -6.23 -5.19 -9.58
N ILE A 72 -5.75 -4.00 -9.90
CA ILE A 72 -5.62 -2.90 -8.93
C ILE A 72 -6.98 -2.40 -8.45
N THR A 73 -7.98 -2.35 -9.33
CA THR A 73 -9.33 -1.90 -8.99
C THR A 73 -10.00 -2.87 -8.03
N ASN A 74 -9.88 -4.18 -8.27
CA ASN A 74 -10.42 -5.21 -7.38
C ASN A 74 -9.75 -5.19 -6.00
N LEU A 75 -8.42 -5.13 -5.96
CA LEU A 75 -7.68 -5.00 -4.69
C LEU A 75 -8.05 -3.71 -3.93
N SER A 76 -8.36 -2.63 -4.66
CA SER A 76 -8.80 -1.37 -4.06
C SER A 76 -10.18 -1.51 -3.44
N ALA A 77 -11.13 -2.14 -4.15
CA ALA A 77 -12.48 -2.39 -3.63
C ALA A 77 -12.44 -3.25 -2.36
N GLU A 78 -11.71 -4.36 -2.37
CA GLU A 78 -11.53 -5.23 -1.19
C GLU A 78 -11.00 -4.45 0.02
N LEU A 79 -9.96 -3.63 -0.18
CA LEU A 79 -9.37 -2.84 0.90
C LEU A 79 -10.31 -1.77 1.46
N LEU A 80 -11.15 -1.18 0.62
CA LEU A 80 -12.13 -0.17 1.03
C LEU A 80 -13.29 -0.81 1.79
N GLU A 81 -13.78 -1.96 1.35
CA GLU A 81 -14.80 -2.75 2.06
C GLU A 81 -14.29 -3.16 3.45
N GLU A 82 -13.09 -3.74 3.55
CA GLU A 82 -12.45 -4.08 4.83
C GLU A 82 -12.19 -2.87 5.74
N GLY A 83 -12.08 -1.67 5.16
CA GLY A 83 -11.91 -0.42 5.90
C GLY A 83 -13.22 0.03 6.54
N ASN A 84 -14.32 -0.02 5.79
CA ASN A 84 -15.65 0.36 6.26
C ASN A 84 -16.13 -0.54 7.41
N ASP A 85 -15.80 -1.83 7.37
CA ASP A 85 -16.09 -2.78 8.45
C ASP A 85 -15.34 -2.45 9.75
N ARG A 86 -14.16 -1.81 9.66
CA ARG A 86 -13.39 -1.40 10.83
C ARG A 86 -13.97 -0.16 11.48
N GLU A 87 -14.33 0.85 10.70
CA GLU A 87 -14.94 2.09 11.22
C GLU A 87 -16.27 1.83 11.92
N SER A 88 -17.08 0.91 11.39
CA SER A 88 -18.34 0.48 12.02
C SER A 88 -18.16 -0.30 13.33
N SER A 89 -16.95 -0.83 13.59
CA SER A 89 -16.60 -1.56 14.82
C SER A 89 -15.79 -0.72 15.84
N SER A 90 -15.20 0.40 15.41
CA SER A 90 -14.45 1.31 16.29
C SER A 90 -15.35 2.45 16.75
N GLY A 91 -16.17 2.19 17.77
CA GLY A 91 -16.78 3.24 18.57
C GLY A 91 -15.67 4.06 19.23
N PHE A 92 -15.43 5.27 18.72
CA PHE A 92 -14.61 6.26 19.41
C PHE A 92 -15.37 6.66 20.68
N SER A 93 -14.96 6.16 21.85
CA SER A 93 -15.40 6.77 23.10
C SER A 93 -14.86 8.20 23.14
N GLU A 94 -15.74 9.19 23.19
CA GLU A 94 -15.37 10.58 23.47
C GLU A 94 -14.43 10.61 24.68
N ILE A 95 -13.27 11.20 24.51
CA ILE A 95 -12.36 11.49 25.63
C ILE A 95 -13.01 12.67 26.37
N GLU A 96 -13.67 12.40 27.51
CA GLU A 96 -14.13 13.45 28.41
C GLU A 96 -12.91 14.25 28.88
N VAL A 97 -12.83 15.51 28.44
CA VAL A 97 -11.85 16.47 28.94
C VAL A 97 -12.26 16.83 30.37
N GLY A 98 -11.71 16.08 31.34
CA GLY A 98 -11.88 16.35 32.75
C GLY A 98 -11.33 17.72 33.12
N GLU A 99 -12.19 18.59 33.63
CA GLU A 99 -11.89 19.96 34.03
C GLU A 99 -10.82 19.97 35.14
N SER A 100 -9.66 20.59 34.86
CA SER A 100 -8.57 20.76 35.82
C SER A 100 -9.06 21.51 37.07
N ARG A 101 -9.09 20.81 38.20
CA ARG A 101 -9.20 21.43 39.52
C ARG A 101 -8.08 22.43 39.72
N LYS A 102 -8.45 23.70 39.94
CA LYS A 102 -7.57 24.75 40.46
C LYS A 102 -6.90 24.24 41.74
N VAL A 103 -5.57 24.32 41.76
CA VAL A 103 -4.73 24.22 42.96
C VAL A 103 -4.61 25.61 43.58
#